data_AF-A0A1Y5XZH4-F1
#
_entry.id   AF-A0A1Y5XZH4-F1
#
_cell.length_a   1.000
_cell.length_b   1.000
_cell.length_c   1.000
_cell.angle_alpha   90.00
_cell.angle_beta   90.00
_cell.angle_gamma   90.00
#
_symmetry.space_group_name_H-M   'P 1'
#
loop_
_entity.id
_entity.type
_entity.pdbx_description
1 polymer ?
#
loop_
_entity_poly.entity_id
_entity_poly.type
_entity_poly.pdbx_seq_one_letter_code
_entity_poly.pdbx_strand_id
1 'polypeptide(L)'
;MQEAFLRGAEAGNLELRWLRPFLVTVIFRLCVDEARRRAVVERLGSHRRLLPPPAEDPAETACDRAEARWLAVRSKDLSPSDRRLLSLLTSGCARKEIADELGTTPQGMYSAVHRLRRRISPVGSRRT
;
A
#
# COMPACT_ATOMS: atom_id res chain seq x y z
N MET A 1 20.37 -2.11 -34.18
CA MET A 1 21.13 -2.61 -35.34
C MET A 1 22.41 -3.33 -34.93
N GLN A 2 23.26 -2.78 -34.04
CA GLN A 2 24.49 -3.47 -33.60
C GLN A 2 24.26 -4.92 -33.10
N GLU A 3 23.24 -5.14 -32.27
CA GLU A 3 22.88 -6.47 -31.77
C GLU A 3 22.55 -7.49 -32.89
N ALA A 4 21.97 -7.04 -34.00
CA ALA A 4 21.67 -7.92 -35.13
C ALA A 4 22.94 -8.34 -35.89
N PHE A 5 23.91 -7.43 -36.00
CA PHE A 5 25.21 -7.74 -36.60
C PHE A 5 26.04 -8.68 -35.72
N LEU A 6 26.01 -8.50 -34.39
CA LEU A 6 26.66 -9.42 -33.43
C LEU A 6 26.11 -10.84 -33.55
N ARG A 7 24.79 -11.01 -33.53
CA ARG A 7 24.15 -12.34 -33.69
C ARG A 7 24.41 -12.97 -35.06
N GLY A 8 24.58 -12.17 -36.10
CA GLY A 8 24.97 -12.65 -37.43
C GLY A 8 26.41 -13.14 -37.49
N ALA A 9 27.33 -12.47 -36.80
CA ALA A 9 28.72 -12.89 -36.66
C ALA A 9 28.85 -14.19 -35.84
N GLU A 10 28.03 -14.34 -34.80
CA GLU A 10 28.00 -15.54 -33.95
C GLU A 10 27.37 -16.77 -34.63
N ALA A 11 26.52 -16.59 -35.64
CA ALA A 11 25.81 -17.69 -36.30
C ALA A 11 26.71 -18.59 -37.16
N GLY A 12 27.88 -18.11 -37.62
CA GLY A 12 28.86 -18.87 -38.42
C GLY A 12 28.37 -19.35 -39.79
N ASN A 13 29.17 -19.19 -40.85
CA ASN A 13 28.86 -19.72 -42.20
C ASN A 13 27.50 -19.28 -42.81
N LEU A 14 27.03 -18.08 -42.48
CA LEU A 14 25.83 -17.53 -43.11
C LEU A 14 26.13 -17.11 -44.55
N GLU A 15 25.68 -17.89 -45.52
CA GLU A 15 25.88 -17.53 -46.93
C GLU A 15 25.20 -16.20 -47.27
N LEU A 16 25.81 -15.39 -48.16
CA LEU A 16 25.30 -14.05 -48.51
C LEU A 16 23.84 -14.07 -49.00
N ARG A 17 23.40 -15.15 -49.65
CA ARG A 17 22.00 -15.30 -50.11
C ARG A 17 20.99 -15.35 -48.96
N TRP A 18 21.42 -15.77 -47.77
CA TRP A 18 20.59 -15.89 -46.56
C TRP A 18 20.79 -14.73 -45.58
N LEU A 19 21.79 -13.87 -45.81
CA LEU A 19 22.10 -12.74 -44.93
C LEU A 19 20.91 -11.77 -44.79
N ARG A 20 20.27 -11.40 -45.90
CA ARG A 20 19.12 -10.49 -45.88
C ARG A 20 17.92 -11.06 -45.11
N PRO A 21 17.40 -12.26 -45.40
CA PRO A 21 16.27 -12.82 -44.65
C PRO A 21 16.60 -13.09 -43.18
N PHE A 22 17.85 -13.47 -42.87
CA PHE A 22 18.33 -13.61 -41.50
C PHE A 22 18.29 -12.27 -40.74
N LEU A 23 18.89 -11.21 -41.31
CA LEU A 23 18.92 -9.90 -40.68
C LEU A 23 17.51 -9.33 -40.49
N VAL A 24 16.61 -9.48 -41.46
CA VAL A 24 15.21 -9.06 -41.32
C VAL A 24 14.55 -9.76 -40.14
N THR A 25 14.74 -11.08 -40.01
CA THR A 25 14.16 -11.85 -38.91
C THR A 25 14.73 -11.43 -37.55
N VAL A 26 16.05 -11.26 -37.46
CA VAL A 26 16.71 -10.86 -36.21
C VAL A 26 16.31 -9.45 -35.82
N ILE A 27 16.30 -8.50 -36.75
CA ILE A 27 15.87 -7.11 -36.49
C ILE A 27 14.42 -7.09 -36.03
N PHE A 28 13.52 -7.81 -36.70
CA PHE A 28 12.12 -7.86 -36.30
C PHE A 28 11.94 -8.41 -34.88
N ARG A 29 12.62 -9.52 -34.55
CA ARG A 29 12.61 -10.09 -33.20
C ARG A 29 13.13 -9.10 -32.15
N LEU A 30 14.24 -8.43 -32.43
CA LEU A 30 14.80 -7.42 -31.53
C LEU A 30 13.85 -6.24 -31.30
N CYS A 31 13.14 -5.78 -32.35
CA CYS A 31 12.14 -4.73 -32.21
C CYS A 31 10.96 -5.19 -31.34
N VAL A 32 10.48 -6.41 -31.52
CA VAL A 32 9.40 -6.98 -30.71
C VAL A 32 9.83 -7.16 -29.25
N ASP A 33 11.04 -7.66 -29.03
CA ASP A 33 11.60 -7.85 -27.68
C ASP A 33 11.79 -6.50 -26.96
N GLU A 34 12.27 -5.47 -27.67
CA GLU A 34 12.38 -4.11 -27.13
C GLU A 34 11.00 -3.52 -26.81
N ALA A 35 10.01 -3.68 -27.69
CA ALA A 35 8.64 -3.23 -27.42
C ALA A 35 8.06 -3.93 -26.18
N ARG A 36 8.28 -5.25 -26.05
CA ARG A 36 7.84 -6.02 -24.88
C ARG A 36 8.54 -5.54 -23.60
N ARG A 37 9.85 -5.30 -23.66
CA ARG A 37 10.64 -4.79 -22.53
C ARG A 37 10.11 -3.43 -22.07
N ARG A 38 9.86 -2.50 -23.00
CA ARG A 38 9.29 -1.18 -22.68
C ARG A 38 7.93 -1.29 -22.03
N ALA A 39 7.04 -2.12 -22.58
CA ALA A 39 5.70 -2.33 -22.01
C ALA A 39 5.75 -2.86 -20.57
N VAL A 40 6.70 -3.76 -20.26
CA VAL A 40 6.91 -4.25 -18.89
C VAL A 40 7.41 -3.13 -17.98
N VAL A 41 8.39 -2.34 -18.43
CA VAL A 41 8.94 -1.22 -17.64
C VAL A 41 7.87 -0.17 -17.36
N GLU A 42 7.08 0.23 -18.35
CA GLU A 42 5.96 1.19 -18.17
C GLU A 42 4.91 0.64 -17.19
N ARG A 43 4.54 -0.64 -17.34
CA ARG A 43 3.59 -1.29 -16.43
C ARG A 43 4.10 -1.36 -14.99
N LEU A 44 5.40 -1.62 -14.80
CA LEU A 44 6.01 -1.66 -13.47
C LEU A 44 6.15 -0.25 -12.88
N GLY A 45 6.56 0.73 -13.67
CA GLY A 45 6.70 2.13 -13.25
C GLY A 45 5.37 2.77 -12.84
N SER A 46 4.26 2.31 -13.42
CA SER A 46 2.90 2.74 -13.04
C SER A 46 2.26 1.86 -11.95
N HIS A 47 2.95 0.81 -11.50
CA HIS A 47 2.37 -0.13 -10.56
C HIS A 47 2.33 0.47 -9.15
N ARG A 48 1.13 0.83 -8.68
CA ARG A 48 0.89 1.51 -7.40
C ARG A 48 1.50 0.83 -6.17
N ARG A 49 1.71 -0.50 -6.18
CA ARG A 49 2.39 -1.21 -5.06
C ARG A 49 3.91 -1.07 -5.06
N LEU A 50 4.52 -0.69 -6.19
CA LEU A 50 5.96 -0.50 -6.34
C LEU A 50 6.35 0.97 -6.21
N LEU A 51 5.39 1.88 -6.38
CA LEU A 51 5.60 3.30 -6.12
C LEU A 51 5.69 3.53 -4.60
N PRO A 52 6.63 4.38 -4.14
CA PRO A 52 6.62 4.81 -2.75
C PRO A 52 5.29 5.51 -2.44
N PRO A 53 4.79 5.40 -1.20
CA PRO A 53 3.65 6.20 -0.78
C PRO A 53 3.97 7.70 -1.00
N PRO A 54 2.95 8.53 -1.29
CA PRO A 54 3.15 9.96 -1.41
C PRO A 54 3.78 10.50 -0.11
N ALA A 55 4.62 11.52 -0.23
CA ALA A 55 5.15 12.21 0.93
C ALA A 55 3.97 12.80 1.73
N GLU A 56 3.90 12.48 3.02
CA GLU A 56 2.93 13.08 3.94
C GLU A 56 3.25 14.57 4.14
N ASP A 57 2.21 15.40 4.26
CA ASP A 57 2.37 16.82 4.58
C ASP A 57 2.94 16.96 6.00
N PRO A 58 4.08 17.66 6.20
CA PRO A 58 4.64 17.87 7.53
C PRO A 58 3.65 18.47 8.54
N ALA A 59 2.70 19.29 8.08
CA ALA A 59 1.64 19.85 8.92
C ALA A 59 0.65 18.77 9.38
N GLU A 60 0.25 17.87 8.48
CA GLU A 60 -0.61 16.72 8.78
C GLU A 60 0.08 15.77 9.77
N THR A 61 1.35 15.39 9.51
CA THR A 61 2.11 14.53 10.44
C THR A 61 2.34 15.18 11.80
N ALA A 62 2.42 16.52 11.88
CA ALA A 62 2.50 17.23 13.16
C ALA A 62 1.17 17.19 13.92
N CYS A 63 0.05 17.42 13.23
CA CYS A 63 -1.30 17.31 13.78
C CYS A 63 -1.58 15.89 14.28
N ASP A 64 -1.30 14.86 13.47
CA ASP A 64 -1.51 13.46 13.83
C ASP A 64 -0.72 13.07 15.08
N ARG A 65 0.54 13.51 15.19
CA ARG A 65 1.36 13.27 16.38
C ARG A 65 0.81 14.00 17.60
N ALA A 66 0.31 15.22 17.45
CA ALA A 66 -0.29 15.97 18.55
C ALA A 66 -1.58 15.31 19.03
N GLU A 67 -2.46 14.89 18.10
CA GLU A 67 -3.70 14.19 18.41
C GLU A 67 -3.44 12.82 19.05
N ALA A 68 -2.48 12.05 18.51
CA ALA A 68 -2.08 10.77 19.09
C ALA A 68 -1.55 10.93 20.52
N ARG A 69 -0.73 11.97 20.79
CA ARG A 69 -0.25 12.28 22.15
C ARG A 69 -1.41 12.64 23.08
N TRP A 70 -2.33 13.48 22.62
CA TRP A 70 -3.51 13.86 23.39
C TRP A 70 -4.38 12.64 23.73
N LEU A 71 -4.64 11.76 22.77
CA LEU A 71 -5.37 10.50 22.96
C LEU A 71 -4.63 9.55 23.91
N ALA A 72 -3.30 9.45 23.80
CA ALA A 72 -2.49 8.59 24.67
C ALA A 72 -2.56 9.03 26.13
N VAL A 73 -2.58 10.34 26.41
CA VAL A 73 -2.80 10.86 27.76
C VAL A 73 -4.22 10.53 28.24
N ARG A 74 -5.24 10.88 27.45
CA ARG A 74 -6.65 10.69 27.82
C ARG A 74 -7.06 9.23 27.99
N SER A 75 -6.41 8.31 27.27
CA SER A 75 -6.66 6.87 27.40
C SER A 75 -6.21 6.29 28.74
N LYS A 76 -5.32 6.97 29.47
CA LYS A 76 -4.91 6.56 30.83
C LYS A 76 -6.06 6.68 31.83
N ASP A 77 -6.95 7.65 31.64
CA ASP A 77 -8.10 7.87 32.51
C ASP A 77 -9.25 6.90 32.25
N LEU A 78 -9.16 6.08 31.20
CA LEU A 78 -10.14 5.06 30.89
C LEU A 78 -10.10 3.91 31.89
N SER A 79 -11.27 3.32 32.17
CA SER A 79 -11.36 2.08 32.94
C SER A 79 -10.61 0.94 32.23
N PRO A 80 -10.16 -0.11 32.94
CA PRO A 80 -9.52 -1.27 32.32
C PRO A 80 -10.37 -1.91 31.21
N SER A 81 -11.69 -1.95 31.40
CA SER A 81 -12.65 -2.46 30.40
C SER A 81 -12.68 -1.58 29.14
N ASP A 82 -12.71 -0.26 29.31
CA ASP A 82 -12.68 0.69 28.19
C ASP A 82 -11.33 0.65 27.44
N ARG A 83 -10.21 0.48 28.14
CA ARG A 83 -8.88 0.31 27.51
C ARG A 83 -8.82 -0.98 26.71
N ARG A 84 -9.37 -2.08 27.24
CA ARG A 84 -9.47 -3.36 26.52
C ARG A 84 -10.32 -3.22 25.26
N LEU A 85 -11.49 -2.58 25.37
CA LEU A 85 -12.35 -2.30 24.22
C LEU A 85 -11.64 -1.43 23.18
N LEU A 86 -10.94 -0.37 23.59
CA LEU A 86 -10.17 0.50 22.69
C LEU A 86 -9.06 -0.27 21.94
N SER A 87 -8.35 -1.16 22.65
CA SER A 87 -7.32 -2.01 22.05
C SER A 87 -7.89 -2.97 21.00
N LEU A 88 -9.07 -3.54 21.25
CA LEU A 88 -9.74 -4.43 20.30
C LEU A 88 -10.24 -3.67 19.06
N LEU A 89 -10.69 -2.43 19.23
CA LEU A 89 -11.13 -1.58 18.11
C LEU A 89 -9.98 -1.17 17.19
N THR A 90 -8.78 -1.01 17.73
CA THR A 90 -7.60 -0.52 17.01
C THR A 90 -6.76 -1.65 16.39
N SER A 91 -6.97 -2.89 16.81
CA SER A 91 -6.31 -4.09 16.26
C SER A 91 -6.99 -4.64 15.00
N GLY A 92 -8.07 -4.02 14.53
CA GLY A 92 -8.76 -4.42 13.31
C GLY A 92 -9.77 -5.57 13.48
N CYS A 93 -10.07 -5.97 14.72
CA CYS A 93 -11.07 -7.00 15.00
C CYS A 93 -12.45 -6.62 14.47
N ALA A 94 -13.17 -7.59 13.92
CA ALA A 94 -14.55 -7.41 13.52
C ALA A 94 -15.44 -7.21 14.75
N ARG A 95 -16.53 -6.45 14.60
CA ARG A 95 -17.47 -6.14 15.70
C ARG A 95 -17.99 -7.38 16.43
N LYS A 96 -18.22 -8.47 15.70
CA LYS A 96 -18.66 -9.75 16.27
C LYS A 96 -17.58 -10.35 17.19
N GLU A 97 -16.34 -10.39 16.72
CA GLU A 97 -15.19 -10.91 17.48
C GLU A 97 -14.96 -10.09 18.75
N ILE A 98 -15.15 -8.77 18.69
CA ILE A 98 -15.06 -7.90 19.87
C ILE A 98 -16.15 -8.23 20.90
N ALA A 99 -17.38 -8.52 20.45
CA ALA A 99 -18.47 -8.88 21.36
C ALA A 99 -18.20 -10.23 22.04
N ASP A 100 -17.72 -11.21 21.28
CA ASP A 100 -17.35 -12.54 21.76
C ASP A 100 -16.19 -12.46 22.78
N GLU A 101 -15.14 -11.71 22.45
CA GLU A 101 -13.96 -11.48 23.31
C GLU A 101 -14.30 -10.75 24.63
N LEU A 102 -15.32 -9.89 24.61
CA LEU A 102 -15.80 -9.16 25.79
C LEU A 102 -16.90 -9.91 26.56
N GLY A 103 -17.32 -11.11 26.11
CA GLY A 103 -18.39 -11.88 26.72
C GLY A 103 -19.73 -11.14 26.75
N THR A 104 -20.02 -10.31 25.75
CA THR A 104 -21.23 -9.48 25.69
C THR A 104 -22.05 -9.78 24.44
N THR A 105 -23.33 -9.36 24.45
CA THR A 105 -24.13 -9.33 23.23
C THR A 105 -23.62 -8.26 22.25
N PRO A 106 -23.90 -8.40 20.94
CA PRO A 106 -23.56 -7.37 19.94
C PRO A 106 -24.11 -5.99 20.33
N GLN A 107 -25.34 -5.91 20.85
CA GLN A 107 -25.94 -4.65 21.30
C GLN A 107 -25.24 -4.05 22.52
N GLY A 108 -24.80 -4.89 23.46
CA GLY A 108 -23.99 -4.47 24.60
C GLY A 108 -22.64 -3.88 24.15
N MET A 109 -21.99 -4.51 23.17
CA MET A 109 -20.77 -3.99 22.55
C MET A 109 -21.02 -2.63 21.88
N TYR A 110 -22.07 -2.46 21.07
CA TYR A 110 -22.37 -1.17 20.44
C TYR A 110 -22.60 -0.06 21.47
N SER A 111 -23.33 -0.37 22.54
CA SER A 111 -23.56 0.55 23.65
C SER A 111 -22.26 0.94 24.35
N ALA A 112 -21.35 -0.02 24.57
CA ALA A 112 -20.04 0.24 25.15
C ALA A 112 -19.18 1.13 24.25
N VAL A 113 -19.12 0.84 22.95
CA VAL A 113 -18.40 1.66 21.94
C VAL A 113 -18.94 3.09 21.92
N HIS A 114 -20.26 3.24 21.96
CA HIS A 114 -20.88 4.57 21.97
C HIS A 114 -20.50 5.38 23.22
N ARG A 115 -20.53 4.75 24.40
CA ARG A 115 -20.08 5.39 25.66
C ARG A 115 -18.60 5.74 25.62
N LEU A 116 -17.76 4.82 25.15
CA LEU A 116 -16.33 5.03 24.98
C LEU A 116 -16.04 6.23 24.07
N ARG A 117 -16.71 6.31 22.92
CA ARG A 117 -16.61 7.47 22.02
C ARG A 117 -16.97 8.76 22.72
N ARG A 118 -18.07 8.83 23.48
CA ARG A 118 -18.42 10.04 24.22
C ARG A 118 -17.38 10.47 25.27
N ARG A 119 -16.64 9.51 25.86
CA ARG A 119 -15.56 9.80 26.81
C ARG A 119 -14.30 10.32 26.12
N ILE A 120 -13.95 9.75 24.98
CA ILE A 120 -12.73 10.08 24.23
C ILE A 120 -12.94 11.28 23.31
N SER A 121 -14.16 11.53 22.84
CA SER A 121 -14.47 12.70 22.02
C SER A 121 -14.09 13.97 22.76
N PRO A 122 -13.45 14.94 22.07
CA PRO A 122 -13.17 16.24 22.64
C PRO A 122 -14.49 16.97 22.89
N VAL A 123 -15.05 16.82 24.09
CA VAL A 123 -16.10 17.72 24.58
C VAL A 123 -15.44 19.08 24.84
N GLY A 124 -15.58 20.00 23.88
CA GLY A 124 -15.42 21.43 24.10
C GLY A 124 -14.01 22.03 24.05
N SER A 125 -13.31 21.97 22.91
CA SER A 125 -12.19 22.89 22.59
C SER A 125 -12.60 23.93 21.53
N ARG A 126 -13.79 24.51 21.70
CA ARG A 126 -14.21 25.75 21.02
C ARG A 126 -14.69 26.73 22.09
N ARG A 127 -13.75 27.36 22.78
CA ARG A 127 -13.89 28.66 23.47
C ARG A 127 -12.55 28.97 24.15
N THR A 128 -11.69 29.64 23.41
CA THR A 128 -10.87 30.81 23.78
C THR A 128 -10.14 31.23 22.53
#